data_AF-A0A8T6PK40-F1
#
_entry.id   AF-A0A8T6PK40-F1
#
_cell.length_a   1.000
_cell.length_b   1.000
_cell.length_c   1.000
_cell.angle_alpha   90.00
_cell.angle_beta   90.00
_cell.angle_gamma   90.00
#
_symmetry.space_group_name_H-M   'P 1'
#
loop_
_entity.id
_entity.type
_entity.pdbx_description
1 polymer ?
#
loop_
_entity_poly.entity_id
_entity_poly.type
_entity_poly.pdbx_seq_one_letter_code
_entity_poly.pdbx_strand_id
1 'polypeptide(L)'
;AWDSYSQFASMRNGSGDWFCVVFTPAGTVLKGFAHESVMSPYRHDPPCLWPGIFAGMPDPLASLLSEPALLIAETTFCLWSTPDAPAWQHGALGFPPGPDPDGSAALLTLLDGNPLTYQSWAEDYYERPVDRHAIEHIYAHLPLTSDVVTTLAPDRSLADLLVESREIGYPGR
;
A
#
# COMPACT_ATOMS: atom_id res chain seq x y z
N ALA A 1 -4.09 11.71 -13.94
CA ALA A 1 -4.76 10.41 -14.13
C ALA A 1 -3.70 9.44 -14.62
N TRP A 2 -3.69 8.22 -14.09
CA TRP A 2 -2.85 7.14 -14.63
C TRP A 2 -3.31 6.81 -16.05
N ASP A 3 -2.40 6.28 -16.88
CA ASP A 3 -2.80 5.85 -18.23
C ASP A 3 -3.84 4.72 -18.15
N SER A 4 -4.52 4.43 -19.27
CA SER A 4 -5.62 3.45 -19.31
C SER A 4 -5.23 2.00 -18.98
N TYR A 5 -3.94 1.71 -18.89
CA TYR A 5 -3.38 0.39 -18.61
C TYR A 5 -2.69 0.32 -17.25
N SER A 6 -2.59 1.44 -16.54
CA SER A 6 -1.94 1.55 -15.26
C SER A 6 -2.95 1.79 -14.15
N GLN A 7 -2.78 1.09 -13.03
CA GLN A 7 -3.60 1.27 -11.84
C GLN A 7 -2.74 1.68 -10.66
N PHE A 8 -3.33 2.41 -9.73
CA PHE A 8 -2.65 2.93 -8.57
C PHE A 8 -3.48 2.70 -7.31
N ALA A 9 -2.81 2.21 -6.28
CA ALA A 9 -3.34 2.11 -4.93
C ALA A 9 -2.39 2.80 -3.96
N SER A 10 -2.93 3.36 -2.89
CA SER A 10 -2.11 3.90 -1.80
C SER A 10 -2.80 3.72 -0.46
N MET A 11 -2.01 3.66 0.60
CA MET A 11 -2.46 3.59 1.98
C MET A 11 -1.59 4.53 2.83
N ARG A 12 -2.22 5.28 3.72
CA ARG A 12 -1.56 6.09 4.75
C ARG A 12 -2.09 5.64 6.10
N ASN A 13 -1.21 5.39 7.06
CA ASN A 13 -1.62 4.94 8.39
C ASN A 13 -1.97 6.10 9.34
N GLY A 14 -1.95 7.35 8.87
CA GLY A 14 -2.21 8.56 9.65
C GLY A 14 -1.11 8.97 10.65
N SER A 15 -0.04 8.18 10.78
CA SER A 15 1.08 8.42 11.70
C SER A 15 2.43 8.67 10.99
N GLY A 16 2.38 9.04 9.71
CA GLY A 16 3.57 9.37 8.91
C GLY A 16 4.04 8.25 7.97
N ASP A 17 3.53 7.03 8.13
CA ASP A 17 3.88 5.93 7.24
C ASP A 17 2.86 5.77 6.12
N TRP A 18 3.35 5.35 4.97
CA TRP A 18 2.51 5.14 3.81
C TRP A 18 3.17 4.23 2.78
N PHE A 19 2.34 3.58 1.98
CA PHE A 19 2.80 2.87 0.79
C PHE A 19 1.93 3.18 -0.42
N CYS A 20 2.47 2.93 -1.60
CA CYS A 20 1.72 2.89 -2.83
C CYS A 20 2.09 1.67 -3.66
N VAL A 21 1.16 1.26 -4.51
CA VAL A 21 1.30 0.19 -5.48
C VAL A 21 0.93 0.74 -6.85
N VAL A 22 1.82 0.55 -7.83
CA VAL A 22 1.58 0.87 -9.23
C VAL A 22 1.54 -0.44 -10.00
N PHE A 23 0.43 -0.71 -10.67
CA PHE A 23 0.29 -1.83 -11.60
C PHE A 23 0.44 -1.31 -13.02
N THR A 24 1.29 -1.94 -13.81
CA THR A 24 1.51 -1.63 -15.23
C THR A 24 1.59 -2.93 -16.03
N PRO A 25 1.47 -2.89 -17.37
CA PRO A 25 1.72 -4.06 -18.21
C PRO A 25 3.14 -4.63 -18.08
N ALA A 26 4.12 -3.79 -17.72
CA ALA A 26 5.51 -4.20 -17.55
C ALA A 26 5.82 -4.85 -16.19
N GLY A 27 4.89 -4.76 -15.24
CA GLY A 27 5.05 -5.27 -13.88
C GLY A 27 4.40 -4.37 -12.83
N THR A 28 4.63 -4.73 -11.57
CA THR A 28 4.10 -4.04 -10.40
C THR A 28 5.24 -3.47 -9.58
N VAL A 29 5.08 -2.25 -9.08
CA VAL A 29 5.98 -1.62 -8.11
C VAL A 29 5.20 -1.33 -6.84
N LEU A 30 5.73 -1.76 -5.71
CA LEU A 30 5.21 -1.45 -4.39
C LEU A 30 6.31 -0.71 -3.63
N LYS A 31 6.05 0.54 -3.26
CA LYS A 31 6.99 1.39 -2.56
C LYS A 31 6.38 1.86 -1.26
N GLY A 32 7.18 1.93 -0.21
CA GLY A 32 6.72 2.46 1.07
C GLY A 32 7.74 3.36 1.76
N PHE A 33 7.19 4.07 2.73
CA PHE A 33 7.87 4.99 3.62
C PHE A 33 7.43 4.66 5.04
N ALA A 34 8.39 4.19 5.85
CA ALA A 34 8.24 4.05 7.28
C ALA A 34 9.06 5.14 7.97
N HIS A 35 8.37 6.15 8.49
CA HIS A 35 8.95 7.38 9.01
C HIS A 35 10.00 7.11 10.09
N GLU A 36 9.70 6.18 10.99
CA GLU A 36 10.53 5.81 12.13
C GLU A 36 11.57 4.72 11.83
N SER A 37 11.59 4.18 10.61
CA SER A 37 12.53 3.10 10.24
C SER A 37 14.00 3.55 10.31
N VAL A 38 14.91 2.59 10.49
CA VAL A 38 16.37 2.85 10.48
C VAL A 38 16.81 3.37 9.10
N MET A 39 16.14 2.92 8.04
CA MET A 39 16.43 3.31 6.66
C MET A 39 15.71 4.60 6.23
N SER A 40 15.02 5.29 7.15
CA SER A 40 14.36 6.57 6.89
C SER A 40 15.37 7.62 6.37
N PRO A 41 15.14 8.24 5.20
CA PRO A 41 16.04 9.25 4.63
C PRO A 41 16.26 10.46 5.54
N TYR A 42 15.30 10.73 6.42
CA TYR A 42 15.34 11.83 7.39
C TYR A 42 16.20 11.55 8.62
N ARG A 43 16.85 10.39 8.71
CA ARG A 43 17.91 10.14 9.71
C ARG A 43 19.25 10.76 9.33
N HIS A 44 19.34 11.37 8.15
CA HIS A 44 20.52 12.07 7.66
C HIS A 44 20.21 13.55 7.40
N ASP A 45 21.22 14.41 7.58
CA ASP A 45 21.17 15.83 7.21
C ASP A 45 22.36 16.17 6.28
N PRO A 46 22.12 16.46 4.98
CA PRO A 46 20.81 16.52 4.33
C PRO A 46 20.16 15.12 4.15
N PRO A 47 18.82 15.04 3.95
CA PRO A 47 18.13 13.78 3.72
C PRO A 47 18.72 13.00 2.54
N CYS A 48 18.90 11.69 2.72
CA CYS A 48 19.50 10.82 1.71
C CYS A 48 18.84 9.45 1.71
N LEU A 49 18.49 8.93 0.53
CA LEU A 49 17.93 7.58 0.39
C LEU A 49 18.97 6.52 0.77
N TRP A 50 18.47 5.38 1.27
CA TRP A 50 19.35 4.25 1.53
C TRP A 50 20.02 3.76 0.24
N PRO A 51 21.36 3.59 0.22
CA PRO A 51 22.07 3.19 -0.99
C PRO A 51 21.56 1.86 -1.55
N GLY A 52 21.28 1.83 -2.85
CA GLY A 52 20.88 0.62 -3.56
C GLY A 52 19.39 0.29 -3.50
N ILE A 53 18.53 1.15 -2.93
CA ILE A 53 17.08 0.88 -2.79
C ILE A 53 16.35 0.57 -4.12
N PHE A 54 16.85 1.10 -5.23
CA PHE A 54 16.34 0.83 -6.59
C PHE A 54 17.32 0.04 -7.46
N ALA A 55 18.44 -0.43 -6.90
CA ALA A 55 19.48 -1.10 -7.68
C ALA A 55 18.97 -2.43 -8.26
N GLY A 56 19.04 -2.57 -9.58
CA GLY A 56 18.54 -3.76 -10.29
C GLY A 56 17.07 -3.67 -10.70
N MET A 57 16.40 -2.53 -10.50
CA MET A 57 15.08 -2.30 -11.06
C MET A 57 15.13 -2.36 -12.60
N PRO A 58 14.25 -3.15 -13.26
CA PRO A 58 14.19 -3.22 -14.71
C PRO A 58 13.85 -1.86 -15.34
N ASP A 59 14.48 -1.54 -16.48
CA ASP A 59 14.26 -0.29 -17.22
C ASP A 59 12.77 0.06 -17.46
N PRO A 60 11.88 -0.90 -17.81
CA PRO A 60 10.46 -0.60 -17.98
C PRO A 60 9.76 -0.05 -16.72
N LEU A 61 10.25 -0.41 -15.53
CA LEU A 61 9.72 0.05 -14.25
C LEU A 61 10.47 1.28 -13.71
N ALA A 62 11.72 1.49 -14.13
CA ALA A 62 12.54 2.62 -13.70
C ALA A 62 11.95 3.99 -14.09
N SER A 63 11.14 4.05 -15.15
CA SER A 63 10.40 5.24 -15.55
C SER A 63 9.48 5.77 -14.43
N LEU A 64 8.91 4.86 -13.62
CA LEU A 64 8.05 5.20 -12.48
C LEU A 64 8.78 5.99 -11.41
N LEU A 65 10.11 5.91 -11.32
CA LEU A 65 10.90 6.71 -10.37
C LEU A 65 10.88 8.21 -10.68
N SER A 66 10.46 8.60 -11.89
CA SER A 66 10.25 10.00 -12.23
C SER A 66 8.85 10.51 -11.89
N GLU A 67 7.94 9.62 -11.48
CA GLU A 67 6.55 9.98 -11.24
C GLU A 67 6.37 10.72 -9.91
N PRO A 68 5.89 11.99 -9.93
CA PRO A 68 5.77 12.80 -8.71
C PRO A 68 4.90 12.17 -7.62
N ALA A 69 3.89 11.37 -8.03
CA ALA A 69 2.98 10.70 -7.11
C ALA A 69 3.65 9.66 -6.21
N LEU A 70 4.83 9.13 -6.60
CA LEU A 70 5.56 8.15 -5.80
C LEU A 70 6.42 8.78 -4.71
N LEU A 71 6.64 10.10 -4.74
CA LEU A 71 7.46 10.83 -3.76
C LEU A 71 8.75 10.05 -3.43
N ILE A 72 9.59 9.84 -4.44
CA ILE A 72 10.76 8.96 -4.35
C ILE A 72 11.72 9.33 -3.22
N ALA A 73 11.79 10.62 -2.85
CA ALA A 73 12.59 11.10 -1.73
C ALA A 73 12.14 10.52 -0.37
N GLU A 74 10.89 10.08 -0.25
CA GLU A 74 10.33 9.44 0.94
C GLU A 74 10.30 7.93 0.75
N THR A 75 11.42 7.25 0.57
CA THR A 75 11.43 5.78 0.36
C THR A 75 12.30 5.07 1.37
N THR A 76 11.73 4.06 2.04
CA THR A 76 12.46 3.17 2.96
C THR A 76 12.55 1.75 2.41
N PHE A 77 11.56 1.32 1.62
CA PHE A 77 11.61 0.09 0.84
C PHE A 77 10.95 0.26 -0.53
N CYS A 78 11.41 -0.54 -1.49
CA CYS A 78 10.83 -0.64 -2.82
C CYS A 78 10.92 -2.08 -3.29
N LEU A 79 9.77 -2.66 -3.62
CA LEU A 79 9.60 -4.00 -4.14
C LEU A 79 9.06 -3.91 -5.56
N TRP A 80 9.47 -4.82 -6.43
CA TRP A 80 8.91 -4.93 -7.78
C TRP A 80 8.75 -6.37 -8.22
N SER A 81 7.82 -6.61 -9.14
CA SER A 81 7.65 -7.91 -9.81
C SER A 81 7.35 -7.68 -11.28
N THR A 82 8.07 -8.36 -12.16
CA THR A 82 7.74 -8.42 -13.59
C THR A 82 6.81 -9.61 -13.87
N PRO A 83 6.12 -9.66 -15.02
CA PRO A 83 5.23 -10.77 -15.37
C PRO A 83 5.90 -12.16 -15.32
N ASP A 84 7.19 -12.22 -15.64
CA ASP A 84 7.97 -13.47 -15.66
C ASP A 84 8.75 -13.72 -14.37
N ALA A 85 8.68 -12.82 -13.38
CA ALA A 85 9.38 -12.98 -12.12
C ALA A 85 8.68 -14.02 -11.23
N PRO A 86 9.39 -15.01 -10.68
CA PRO A 86 8.79 -16.04 -9.82
C PRO A 86 8.46 -15.52 -8.41
N ALA A 87 8.97 -14.34 -8.04
CA ALA A 87 8.78 -13.70 -6.74
C ALA A 87 9.02 -12.20 -6.85
N TRP A 88 8.55 -11.45 -5.84
CA TRP A 88 8.92 -10.05 -5.65
C TRP A 88 10.43 -9.90 -5.50
N GLN A 89 10.95 -8.82 -6.06
CA GLN A 89 12.35 -8.42 -6.07
C GLN A 89 12.50 -7.09 -5.34
N HIS A 90 13.72 -6.78 -4.93
CA HIS A 90 14.06 -5.51 -4.29
C HIS A 90 15.49 -5.10 -4.65
N GLY A 91 15.86 -3.88 -4.25
CA GLY A 91 17.19 -3.33 -4.44
C GLY A 91 18.30 -4.25 -3.94
N ALA A 92 19.40 -4.35 -4.71
CA ALA A 92 20.64 -4.95 -4.23
C ALA A 92 21.30 -4.00 -3.20
N LEU A 93 20.83 -4.07 -1.96
CA LEU A 93 21.23 -3.19 -0.86
C LEU A 93 21.63 -3.99 0.38
N GLY A 94 22.48 -3.39 1.22
CA GLY A 94 22.81 -3.93 2.53
C GLY A 94 21.83 -3.41 3.58
N PHE A 95 21.06 -4.30 4.19
CA PHE A 95 20.18 -3.94 5.31
C PHE A 95 20.99 -3.72 6.60
N PRO A 96 20.68 -2.68 7.39
CA PRO A 96 21.24 -2.55 8.74
C PRO A 96 20.64 -3.64 9.66
N PRO A 97 21.29 -3.94 10.80
CA PRO A 97 20.78 -4.95 11.73
C PRO A 97 19.44 -4.51 12.35
N GLY A 98 18.57 -5.47 12.60
CA GLY A 98 17.25 -5.24 13.19
C GLY A 98 16.21 -6.16 12.55
N PRO A 99 15.04 -6.34 13.18
CA PRO A 99 13.99 -7.21 12.65
C PRO A 99 13.27 -6.62 11.44
N ASP A 100 13.12 -5.30 11.37
CA ASP A 100 12.40 -4.59 10.30
C ASP A 100 13.06 -3.22 10.02
N PRO A 101 14.31 -3.21 9.50
CA PRO A 101 15.10 -1.99 9.37
C PRO A 101 14.53 -0.97 8.38
N ASP A 102 13.75 -1.41 7.38
CA ASP A 102 13.08 -0.57 6.39
C ASP A 102 11.60 -0.30 6.73
N GLY A 103 11.06 -0.97 7.74
CA GLY A 103 9.67 -0.86 8.19
C GLY A 103 8.66 -1.56 7.28
N SER A 104 9.12 -2.35 6.31
CA SER A 104 8.25 -3.02 5.34
C SER A 104 7.40 -4.11 5.98
N ALA A 105 7.94 -4.87 6.94
CA ALA A 105 7.21 -5.97 7.56
C ALA A 105 6.00 -5.45 8.33
N ALA A 106 6.18 -4.43 9.17
CA ALA A 106 5.09 -3.82 9.91
C ALA A 106 4.07 -3.14 8.97
N LEU A 107 4.54 -2.34 8.01
CA LEU A 107 3.65 -1.54 7.17
C LEU A 107 2.83 -2.39 6.19
N LEU A 108 3.39 -3.49 5.67
CA LEU A 108 2.71 -4.37 4.72
C LEU A 108 1.91 -5.49 5.38
N THR A 109 1.90 -5.56 6.72
CA THR A 109 1.10 -6.56 7.46
C THR A 109 -0.39 -6.51 7.08
N LEU A 110 -0.92 -5.35 6.67
CA LEU A 110 -2.31 -5.19 6.20
C LEU A 110 -2.62 -5.91 4.88
N LEU A 111 -1.60 -6.37 4.15
CA LEU A 111 -1.74 -7.07 2.87
C LEU A 111 -1.68 -8.61 3.02
N ASP A 112 -1.80 -9.13 4.23
CA ASP A 112 -1.72 -10.57 4.53
C ASP A 112 -2.97 -11.38 4.13
N GLY A 113 -4.03 -10.70 3.67
CA GLY A 113 -5.28 -11.34 3.29
C GLY A 113 -6.14 -11.79 4.48
N ASN A 114 -5.77 -11.44 5.71
CA ASN A 114 -6.49 -11.82 6.92
C ASN A 114 -7.38 -10.68 7.44
N PRO A 115 -8.72 -10.86 7.46
CA PRO A 115 -9.66 -9.88 8.01
C PRO A 115 -9.35 -9.46 9.45
N LEU A 116 -8.82 -10.38 10.28
CA LEU A 116 -8.54 -10.10 11.69
C LEU A 116 -7.37 -9.13 11.87
N THR A 117 -6.36 -9.22 10.99
CA THR A 117 -5.22 -8.30 10.99
C THR A 117 -5.69 -6.87 10.70
N TYR A 118 -6.55 -6.71 9.69
CA TYR A 118 -7.16 -5.41 9.39
C TYR A 118 -8.08 -4.93 10.52
N GLN A 119 -8.89 -5.81 11.12
CA GLN A 119 -9.75 -5.45 12.24
C GLN A 119 -8.95 -4.85 13.39
N SER A 120 -7.89 -5.53 13.84
CA SER A 120 -7.06 -5.03 14.94
C SER A 120 -6.45 -3.66 14.63
N TRP A 121 -5.95 -3.46 13.40
CA TRP A 121 -5.45 -2.16 12.98
C TRP A 121 -6.54 -1.09 12.95
N ALA A 122 -7.72 -1.41 12.40
CA ALA A 122 -8.82 -0.46 12.26
C ALA A 122 -9.39 -0.05 13.61
N GLU A 123 -9.48 -0.98 14.56
CA GLU A 123 -9.97 -0.69 15.92
C GLU A 123 -9.02 0.23 16.69
N ASP A 124 -7.71 0.04 16.55
CA ASP A 124 -6.67 0.91 17.10
C ASP A 124 -6.71 2.29 16.43
N TYR A 125 -6.71 2.33 15.09
CA TYR A 125 -6.66 3.58 14.32
C TYR A 125 -7.90 4.46 14.48
N TYR A 126 -9.10 3.86 14.45
CA TYR A 126 -10.36 4.59 14.60
C TYR A 126 -10.83 4.70 16.06
N GLU A 127 -10.06 4.16 17.00
CA GLU A 127 -10.36 4.12 18.44
C GLU A 127 -11.78 3.62 18.74
N ARG A 128 -12.28 2.67 17.95
CA ARG A 128 -13.64 2.12 18.08
C ARG A 128 -13.73 0.67 17.61
N PRO A 129 -14.63 -0.15 18.17
CA PRO A 129 -14.88 -1.49 17.65
C PRO A 129 -15.31 -1.46 16.18
N VAL A 130 -14.84 -2.43 15.40
CA VAL A 130 -15.23 -2.59 13.98
C VAL A 130 -15.84 -3.97 13.81
N ASP A 131 -17.00 -4.04 13.16
CA ASP A 131 -17.70 -5.32 12.97
C ASP A 131 -16.92 -6.26 12.05
N ARG A 132 -16.57 -7.43 12.60
CA ARG A 132 -15.81 -8.46 11.91
C ARG A 132 -16.53 -8.99 10.66
N HIS A 133 -17.85 -9.19 10.72
CA HIS A 133 -18.58 -9.76 9.59
C HIS A 133 -18.60 -8.77 8.41
N ALA A 134 -18.67 -7.47 8.69
CA ALA A 134 -18.56 -6.44 7.67
C ALA A 134 -17.16 -6.43 7.02
N ILE A 135 -16.08 -6.62 7.79
CA ILE A 135 -14.72 -6.75 7.22
C ILE A 135 -14.60 -8.03 6.39
N GLU A 136 -15.05 -9.17 6.91
CA GLU A 136 -15.05 -10.46 6.20
C GLU A 136 -15.84 -10.39 4.89
N HIS A 137 -16.95 -9.65 4.86
CA HIS A 137 -17.73 -9.40 3.65
C HIS A 137 -16.90 -8.69 2.56
N ILE A 138 -16.09 -7.70 2.95
CA ILE A 138 -15.20 -6.98 2.03
C ILE A 138 -14.07 -7.91 1.53
N TYR A 139 -13.44 -8.67 2.42
CA TYR A 139 -12.38 -9.62 2.06
C TYR A 139 -12.88 -10.77 1.19
N ALA A 140 -14.13 -11.19 1.36
CA ALA A 140 -14.79 -12.18 0.49
C ALA A 140 -15.21 -11.59 -0.88
N HIS A 141 -14.93 -10.31 -1.14
CA HIS A 141 -15.25 -9.61 -2.36
C HIS A 141 -16.75 -9.70 -2.72
N LEU A 142 -17.61 -9.61 -1.70
CA LEU A 142 -19.06 -9.65 -1.88
C LEU A 142 -19.59 -8.25 -2.23
N PRO A 143 -20.72 -8.15 -2.98
CA PRO A 143 -21.29 -6.85 -3.36
C PRO A 143 -21.60 -5.97 -2.15
N LEU A 144 -21.31 -4.66 -2.25
CA LEU A 144 -21.65 -3.72 -1.17
C LEU A 144 -23.16 -3.75 -0.87
N THR A 145 -23.49 -3.80 0.43
CA THR A 145 -24.87 -3.74 0.93
C THR A 145 -25.05 -2.55 1.85
N SER A 146 -26.29 -2.10 2.03
CA SER A 146 -26.60 -1.02 2.97
C SER A 146 -26.10 -1.34 4.38
N ASP A 147 -26.27 -2.58 4.83
CA ASP A 147 -25.88 -3.02 6.17
C ASP A 147 -24.36 -2.93 6.38
N VAL A 148 -23.56 -3.37 5.40
CA VAL A 148 -22.09 -3.27 5.45
C VAL A 148 -21.64 -1.81 5.47
N VAL A 149 -22.26 -0.97 4.62
CA VAL A 149 -21.96 0.47 4.56
C VAL A 149 -22.30 1.17 5.86
N THR A 150 -23.50 0.99 6.40
CA THR A 150 -23.92 1.61 7.67
C THR A 150 -23.04 1.17 8.82
N THR A 151 -22.58 -0.09 8.82
CA THR A 151 -21.70 -0.63 9.84
C THR A 151 -20.30 -0.01 9.81
N LEU A 152 -19.67 0.07 8.63
CA LEU A 152 -18.28 0.53 8.49
C LEU A 152 -18.16 2.05 8.37
N ALA A 153 -19.06 2.67 7.62
CA ALA A 153 -19.02 4.08 7.24
C ALA A 153 -20.41 4.73 7.41
N PRO A 154 -20.89 4.92 8.66
CA PRO A 154 -22.24 5.41 8.94
C PRO A 154 -22.54 6.81 8.36
N ASP A 155 -21.50 7.61 8.12
CA ASP A 155 -21.63 8.96 7.55
C ASP A 155 -21.64 8.98 6.02
N ARG A 156 -21.61 7.80 5.36
CA ARG A 156 -21.60 7.65 3.90
C ARG A 156 -22.86 6.96 3.42
N SER A 157 -23.34 7.34 2.23
CA SER A 157 -24.45 6.66 1.59
C SER A 157 -23.96 5.50 0.71
N LEU A 158 -24.75 4.43 0.63
CA LEU A 158 -24.48 3.33 -0.32
C LEU A 158 -24.45 3.85 -1.77
N ALA A 159 -25.30 4.82 -2.11
CA ALA A 159 -25.37 5.39 -3.46
C ALA A 159 -24.03 6.04 -3.88
N ASP A 160 -23.41 6.80 -2.97
CA ASP A 160 -22.12 7.44 -3.24
C ASP A 160 -21.00 6.39 -3.38
N LEU A 161 -20.98 5.40 -2.48
CA LEU A 161 -19.98 4.31 -2.53
C LEU A 161 -20.15 3.40 -3.75
N LEU A 162 -21.37 3.24 -4.29
CA LEU A 162 -21.60 2.51 -5.54
C LEU A 162 -21.02 3.23 -6.77
N VAL A 163 -20.84 4.55 -6.71
CA VAL A 163 -20.14 5.30 -7.77
C VAL A 163 -18.63 5.05 -7.64
N GLU A 164 -18.07 5.23 -6.45
CA GLU A 164 -16.63 5.06 -6.18
C GLU A 164 -16.15 3.61 -6.38
N SER A 165 -16.94 2.63 -5.96
CA SER A 165 -16.62 1.20 -6.13
C SER A 165 -16.46 0.79 -7.60
N ARG A 166 -17.22 1.40 -8.52
CA ARG A 166 -17.09 1.14 -9.96
C ARG A 166 -15.74 1.61 -10.51
N GLU A 167 -15.18 2.69 -9.97
CA GLU A 167 -13.88 3.22 -10.39
C GLU A 167 -12.74 2.23 -10.10
N ILE A 168 -12.88 1.46 -9.02
CA ILE A 168 -11.90 0.46 -8.59
C ILE A 168 -12.31 -0.98 -8.96
N GLY A 169 -13.39 -1.16 -9.71
CA GLY A 169 -13.89 -2.47 -10.13
C GLY A 169 -14.44 -3.34 -9.00
N TYR A 170 -14.80 -2.76 -7.86
CA TYR A 170 -15.37 -3.48 -6.73
C TYR A 170 -16.87 -3.80 -6.98
N PRO A 171 -17.37 -4.98 -6.59
CA PRO A 171 -18.75 -5.37 -6.88
C PRO A 171 -19.77 -4.49 -6.15
N GLY A 172 -20.66 -3.89 -6.94
CA GLY A 172 -21.86 -3.20 -6.47
C GLY A 172 -23.10 -3.92 -6.97
N ARG A 173 -24.18 -3.94 -6.18
CA ARG A 173 -25.49 -4.46 -6.61
C ARG A 173 -26.47 -3.33 -6.86
#